data_AF-A0A803NGY2-F1
#
_entry.id   AF-A0A803NGY2-F1
#
_cell.length_a   1.000
_cell.length_b   1.000
_cell.length_c   1.000
_cell.angle_alpha   90.00
_cell.angle_beta   90.00
_cell.angle_gamma   90.00
#
_symmetry.space_group_name_H-M   'P 1'
#
loop_
_entity.id
_entity.type
_entity.pdbx_description
1 polymer ?
#
loop_
_entity_poly.entity_id
_entity_poly.type
_entity_poly.pdbx_seq_one_letter_code
_entity_poly.pdbx_strand_id
1 'polypeptide(L)'
;MQEMDYRLEAQNGVKFRQLYGNLPDVVVPEMYVGQTSRRVLIMEWVEGQKLSGVKDLYLIEVGVYCSFNQLLEYGFYHADPHPGNLLRTNDGKLAYIDFGMMGEFREELRDGFIEACLHLVNRDFEALAKDFVTLGLIPPTADRVAVTKALTGVFQNAVAKGVSNISFSDLSGNLGVTMYKFKFRIPSYFSLVIRSLAVLEGIAISSNPDYKVLGSTYPWIARKVLTDSSPKLQSSLRSLLYKEGVFRIDRLESLLSESLRARAGKALVQNQEGGESRVVIKQVLSFMLTEKGSFVRDILLQELAKGLDALGLALSSAATARLPFGITFSISRMTDEDKINLTTLYRLLLLMASVQETGNSGKVVGVGVGQQKNQEINLEDVSSVLNQLASIDEVLPILSIIPELPPESQQQLLNLPVDLSGRLISRVAARTIRRVFV
;
A
#
# COMPACT_ATOMS: atom_id res chain seq x y z
N MET A 1 16.07 20.53 26.68
CA MET A 1 17.19 21.50 26.68
C MET A 1 18.12 21.32 25.46
N GLN A 2 17.59 20.83 24.32
CA GLN A 2 18.32 20.70 23.04
C GLN A 2 18.15 21.92 22.11
N GLU A 3 17.15 22.77 22.33
CA GLU A 3 16.83 23.99 21.55
C GLU A 3 17.84 25.15 21.65
N MET A 4 19.01 24.95 22.27
CA MET A 4 19.95 26.05 22.58
C MET A 4 21.30 25.95 21.83
N ASP A 5 21.41 25.04 20.87
CA ASP A 5 22.62 24.86 20.05
C ASP A 5 22.25 24.75 18.56
N TYR A 6 22.35 25.86 17.83
CA TYR A 6 22.01 25.90 16.40
C TYR A 6 22.92 25.04 15.51
N ARG A 7 24.05 24.55 16.02
CA ARG A 7 24.86 23.56 15.30
C ARG A 7 24.10 22.24 15.15
N LEU A 8 23.32 21.86 16.16
CA LEU A 8 22.48 20.67 16.11
C LEU A 8 21.34 20.85 15.10
N GLU A 9 20.71 22.01 15.09
CA GLU A 9 19.68 22.36 14.10
C GLU A 9 20.22 22.36 12.67
N ALA A 10 21.40 22.93 12.42
CA ALA A 10 22.03 22.86 11.11
C ALA A 10 22.33 21.41 10.68
N GLN A 11 22.83 20.57 11.60
CA GLN A 11 23.06 19.14 11.32
C GLN A 11 21.75 18.41 11.02
N ASN A 12 20.67 18.71 11.76
CA ASN A 12 19.34 18.19 11.51
C ASN A 12 18.85 18.58 10.11
N GLY A 13 19.03 19.85 9.71
CA GLY A 13 18.70 20.35 8.38
C GLY A 13 19.47 19.64 7.26
N VAL A 14 20.78 19.40 7.44
CA VAL A 14 21.58 18.61 6.50
C VAL A 14 21.01 17.20 6.36
N LYS A 15 20.77 16.52 7.47
CA LYS A 15 20.21 15.15 7.47
C LYS A 15 18.81 15.13 6.83
N PHE A 16 17.98 16.13 7.12
CA PHE A 16 16.65 16.26 6.52
C PHE A 16 16.74 16.45 5.00
N ARG A 17 17.63 17.32 4.52
CA ARG A 17 17.85 17.53 3.08
C ARG A 17 18.34 16.26 2.38
N GLN A 18 19.24 15.51 3.01
CA GLN A 18 19.73 14.24 2.47
C GLN A 18 18.62 13.20 2.31
N LEU A 19 17.72 13.08 3.30
CA LEU A 19 16.66 12.08 3.30
C LEU A 19 15.45 12.49 2.45
N TYR A 20 15.08 13.77 2.45
CA TYR A 20 13.79 14.24 1.92
C TYR A 20 13.91 15.30 0.81
N GLY A 21 15.09 15.85 0.54
CA GLY A 21 15.28 16.92 -0.45
C GLY A 21 15.05 16.48 -1.90
N ASN A 22 14.98 15.17 -2.15
CA ASN A 22 14.63 14.60 -3.47
C ASN A 22 13.12 14.30 -3.60
N LEU A 23 12.32 14.53 -2.56
CA LEU A 23 10.88 14.36 -2.66
C LEU A 23 10.31 15.46 -3.59
N PRO A 24 9.40 15.11 -4.52
CA PRO A 24 8.75 16.10 -5.37
C PRO A 24 8.10 17.21 -4.56
N ASP A 25 8.32 18.45 -5.01
CA ASP A 25 7.75 19.66 -4.42
C ASP A 25 8.08 19.91 -2.94
N VAL A 26 9.11 19.25 -2.41
CA VAL A 26 9.70 19.53 -1.12
C VAL A 26 11.01 20.31 -1.33
N VAL A 27 11.15 21.40 -0.60
CA VAL A 27 12.36 22.23 -0.58
C VAL A 27 12.92 22.24 0.84
N VAL A 28 14.23 22.05 0.95
CA VAL A 28 14.95 22.07 2.21
C VAL A 28 16.17 22.95 1.97
N PRO A 29 16.37 24.09 2.66
CA PRO A 29 17.48 24.99 2.40
C PRO A 29 18.84 24.32 2.66
N GLU A 30 19.87 24.75 1.95
CA GLU A 30 21.25 24.33 2.25
C GLU A 30 21.70 24.94 3.57
N MET A 31 22.28 24.11 4.44
CA MET A 31 22.78 24.54 5.75
C MET A 31 24.27 24.88 5.63
N TYR A 32 24.65 26.13 5.91
CA TYR A 32 26.06 26.55 5.90
C TYR A 32 26.71 26.20 7.24
N VAL A 33 26.93 24.91 7.48
CA VAL A 33 27.41 24.37 8.77
C VAL A 33 28.74 25.00 9.21
N GLY A 34 29.66 25.26 8.28
CA GLY A 34 30.95 25.88 8.58
C GLY A 34 30.89 27.34 9.05
N GLN A 35 29.75 28.01 8.82
CA GLN A 35 29.50 29.40 9.22
C GLN A 35 28.48 29.49 10.38
N THR A 36 27.83 28.37 10.72
CA THR A 36 26.91 28.25 11.84
C THR A 36 27.66 28.11 13.16
N SER A 37 27.23 28.83 14.19
CA SER A 37 27.74 28.75 15.55
C SER A 37 26.65 28.29 16.51
N ARG A 38 26.97 28.13 17.80
CA ARG A 38 25.98 27.77 18.82
C ARG A 38 24.81 28.75 18.92
N ARG A 39 25.00 30.02 18.54
CA ARG A 39 24.03 31.12 18.69
C ARG A 39 23.62 31.80 17.39
N VAL A 40 24.20 31.41 16.26
CA VAL A 40 23.86 31.94 14.93
C VAL A 40 23.72 30.77 13.96
N LEU A 41 22.53 30.59 13.38
CA LEU A 41 22.25 29.64 12.30
C LEU A 41 22.39 30.35 10.95
N ILE A 42 23.10 29.75 9.99
CA ILE A 42 23.23 30.28 8.63
C ILE A 42 22.78 29.21 7.63
N MET A 43 21.81 29.54 6.80
CA MET A 43 21.22 28.67 5.79
C MET A 43 20.85 29.45 4.52
N GLU A 44 20.58 28.72 3.44
CA GLU A 44 20.07 29.24 2.18
C GLU A 44 18.79 30.06 2.40
N TRP A 45 18.73 31.24 1.80
CA TRP A 45 17.53 32.08 1.85
C TRP A 45 16.43 31.47 0.98
N VAL A 46 15.25 31.27 1.58
CA VAL A 46 14.07 30.76 0.87
C VAL A 46 13.00 31.84 0.83
N GLU A 47 12.68 32.29 -0.38
CA GLU A 47 11.62 33.25 -0.63
C GLU A 47 10.26 32.53 -0.72
N GLY A 48 9.27 32.96 0.06
CA GLY A 48 7.94 32.36 0.02
C GLY A 48 6.93 32.98 0.98
N GLN A 49 5.69 32.50 0.89
CA GLN A 49 4.58 32.88 1.76
C GLN A 49 4.35 31.78 2.79
N LYS A 50 4.03 32.13 4.04
CA LYS A 50 3.69 31.14 5.08
C LYS A 50 2.52 30.27 4.63
N LEU A 51 2.64 28.95 4.76
CA LEU A 51 1.62 28.00 4.30
C LEU A 51 0.24 28.29 4.93
N SER A 52 0.22 28.72 6.20
CA SER A 52 -1.00 29.12 6.91
C SER A 52 -1.77 30.27 6.25
N GLY A 53 -1.12 31.07 5.40
CA GLY A 53 -1.73 32.21 4.73
C GLY A 53 -2.31 31.91 3.35
N VAL A 54 -1.97 30.76 2.73
CA VAL A 54 -2.25 30.54 1.29
C VAL A 54 -3.36 29.50 1.02
N LYS A 55 -3.84 28.78 2.05
CA LYS A 55 -4.88 27.73 1.89
C LYS A 55 -4.64 26.82 0.68
N ASP A 56 -3.40 26.36 0.55
CA ASP A 56 -2.96 25.52 -0.57
C ASP A 56 -3.07 24.05 -0.17
N LEU A 57 -4.20 23.41 -0.52
CA LEU A 57 -4.46 22.01 -0.19
C LEU A 57 -3.42 21.07 -0.77
N TYR A 58 -2.90 21.36 -1.96
CA TYR A 58 -1.88 20.54 -2.59
C TYR A 58 -0.62 20.50 -1.72
N LEU A 59 -0.12 21.65 -1.28
CA LEU A 59 1.07 21.70 -0.43
C LEU A 59 0.84 21.11 0.96
N ILE A 60 -0.38 21.16 1.47
CA ILE A 60 -0.74 20.44 2.69
C ILE A 60 -0.62 18.92 2.48
N GLU A 61 -1.09 18.41 1.35
CA GLU A 61 -0.93 17.00 0.99
C GLU A 61 0.55 16.61 0.78
N VAL A 62 1.36 17.48 0.18
CA VAL A 62 2.82 17.31 0.08
C VAL A 62 3.44 17.24 1.48
N GLY A 63 3.01 18.09 2.41
CA GLY A 63 3.46 18.12 3.80
C GLY A 63 3.08 16.84 4.55
N VAL A 64 1.84 16.37 4.42
CA VAL A 64 1.37 15.10 4.97
C VAL A 64 2.19 13.95 4.40
N TYR A 65 2.35 13.89 3.08
CA TYR A 65 3.15 12.85 2.41
C TYR A 65 4.59 12.83 2.91
N CYS A 66 5.25 13.99 2.98
CA CYS A 66 6.60 14.13 3.51
C CYS A 66 6.69 13.66 4.96
N SER A 67 5.71 14.01 5.79
CA SER A 67 5.65 13.61 7.20
C SER A 67 5.50 12.09 7.37
N PHE A 68 4.76 11.42 6.48
CA PHE A 68 4.68 9.96 6.49
C PHE A 68 5.96 9.28 6.02
N ASN A 69 6.66 9.83 5.02
CA ASN A 69 8.00 9.34 4.67
C ASN A 69 8.96 9.53 5.84
N GLN A 70 8.88 10.66 6.53
CA GLN A 70 9.67 10.93 7.71
C GLN A 70 9.44 9.92 8.83
N LEU A 71 8.18 9.62 9.11
CA LEU A 71 7.79 8.70 10.17
C LEU A 71 8.09 7.25 9.81
N LEU A 72 7.66 6.79 8.63
CA LEU A 72 7.55 5.36 8.32
C LEU A 72 8.62 4.85 7.35
N GLU A 73 9.26 5.71 6.55
CA GLU A 73 10.35 5.29 5.66
C GLU A 73 11.69 5.32 6.40
N TYR A 74 12.13 6.52 6.80
CA TYR A 74 13.48 6.72 7.35
C TYR A 74 13.49 6.90 8.86
N GLY A 75 12.34 7.24 9.44
CA GLY A 75 12.17 7.46 10.89
C GLY A 75 12.88 8.68 11.43
N PHE A 76 13.32 9.63 10.60
CA PHE A 76 13.86 10.92 11.06
C PHE A 76 12.82 12.00 10.80
N TYR A 77 12.07 12.40 11.82
CA TYR A 77 10.84 13.16 11.63
C TYR A 77 10.83 14.52 12.34
N HIS A 78 10.13 15.46 11.74
CA HIS A 78 9.86 16.77 12.31
C HIS A 78 8.79 16.62 13.40
N ALA A 79 9.18 16.78 14.66
CA ALA A 79 8.31 16.53 15.81
C ALA A 79 7.26 17.64 16.03
N ASP A 80 7.49 18.82 15.46
CA ASP A 80 6.55 19.95 15.52
C ASP A 80 6.46 20.73 14.19
N PRO A 81 5.83 20.19 13.13
CA PRO A 81 5.77 20.83 11.81
C PRO A 81 4.75 21.99 11.82
N HIS A 82 4.98 22.98 12.69
CA HIS A 82 4.10 24.11 12.88
C HIS A 82 3.96 24.89 11.55
N PRO A 83 2.76 25.39 11.20
CA PRO A 83 2.53 26.08 9.92
C PRO A 83 3.47 27.27 9.68
N GLY A 84 4.00 27.88 10.75
CA GLY A 84 4.98 28.97 10.67
C GLY A 84 6.34 28.56 10.12
N ASN A 85 6.67 27.26 10.16
CA ASN A 85 7.93 26.67 9.72
C ASN A 85 7.85 26.11 8.29
N LEU A 86 6.71 26.33 7.63
CA LEU A 86 6.40 25.86 6.30
C LEU A 86 6.09 27.04 5.40
N LEU A 87 6.81 27.14 4.28
CA LEU A 87 6.59 28.17 3.27
C LEU A 87 6.11 27.54 1.97
N ARG A 88 5.21 28.24 1.29
CA ARG A 88 4.95 28.09 -0.14
C ARG A 88 5.93 28.98 -0.90
N THR A 89 6.85 28.38 -1.63
CA THR A 89 7.79 29.11 -2.48
C THR A 89 7.07 29.73 -3.69
N ASN A 90 7.72 30.68 -4.37
CA ASN A 90 7.14 31.35 -5.54
C ASN A 90 6.88 30.39 -6.72
N ASP A 91 7.65 29.31 -6.82
CA ASP A 91 7.45 28.23 -7.80
C ASP A 91 6.43 27.17 -7.34
N GLY A 92 5.73 27.40 -6.22
CA GLY A 92 4.64 26.55 -5.76
C GLY A 92 5.08 25.25 -5.09
N LYS A 93 6.21 25.24 -4.38
CA LYS A 93 6.70 24.10 -3.60
C LYS A 93 6.61 24.35 -2.10
N LEU A 94 6.68 23.28 -1.32
CA LEU A 94 6.66 23.30 0.13
C LEU A 94 8.09 23.34 0.69
N ALA A 95 8.49 24.47 1.27
CA ALA A 95 9.77 24.59 1.94
C ALA A 95 9.67 24.41 3.46
N TYR A 96 10.58 23.62 4.03
CA TYR A 96 10.80 23.50 5.48
C TYR A 96 11.94 24.43 5.89
N ILE A 97 11.74 25.23 6.93
CA ILE A 97 12.73 26.25 7.36
C ILE A 97 13.15 26.17 8.83
N ASP A 98 12.60 25.22 9.60
CA ASP A 98 12.95 24.97 11.00
C ASP A 98 13.30 23.50 11.15
N PHE A 99 14.39 23.21 11.85
CA PHE A 99 14.86 21.85 12.12
C PHE A 99 15.27 21.68 13.59
N GLY A 100 14.79 22.57 14.47
CA GLY A 100 15.11 22.58 15.89
C GLY A 100 14.51 21.39 16.64
N MET A 101 13.36 20.89 16.17
CA MET A 101 12.63 19.78 16.80
C MET A 101 12.55 18.55 15.89
N MET A 102 13.64 17.79 15.84
CA MET A 102 13.70 16.51 15.14
C MET A 102 13.68 15.33 16.11
N GLY A 103 13.02 14.24 15.70
CA GLY A 103 12.97 12.99 16.43
C GLY A 103 13.41 11.80 15.59
N GLU A 104 13.72 10.69 16.27
CA GLU A 104 14.00 9.41 15.63
C GLU A 104 12.95 8.36 16.00
N PHE A 105 12.56 7.56 15.02
CA PHE A 105 11.57 6.51 15.13
C PHE A 105 12.17 5.20 14.60
N ARG A 106 12.44 4.29 15.53
CA ARG A 106 13.13 3.02 15.30
C ARG A 106 12.37 2.15 14.31
N GLU A 107 13.12 1.45 13.45
CA GLU A 107 12.56 0.63 12.37
C GLU A 107 11.56 -0.43 12.86
N GLU A 108 11.82 -1.09 13.99
CA GLU A 108 10.92 -2.14 14.50
C GLU A 108 9.55 -1.57 14.89
N LEU A 109 9.53 -0.31 15.33
CA LEU A 109 8.31 0.42 15.66
C LEU A 109 7.60 0.94 14.40
N ARG A 110 8.35 1.31 13.36
CA ARG A 110 7.80 1.68 12.05
C ARG A 110 7.02 0.52 11.44
N ASP A 111 7.64 -0.66 11.39
CA ASP A 111 7.01 -1.87 10.87
C ASP A 111 5.77 -2.24 11.70
N GLY A 112 5.87 -2.18 13.03
CA GLY A 112 4.71 -2.43 13.91
C GLY A 112 3.56 -1.44 13.70
N PHE A 113 3.87 -0.18 13.38
CA PHE A 113 2.84 0.82 13.07
C PHE A 113 2.17 0.53 11.72
N ILE A 114 2.94 0.18 10.71
CA ILE A 114 2.42 -0.22 9.39
C ILE A 114 1.52 -1.46 9.52
N GLU A 115 1.93 -2.46 10.31
CA GLU A 115 1.11 -3.64 10.62
C GLU A 115 -0.20 -3.27 11.30
N ALA A 116 -0.16 -2.42 12.32
CA ALA A 116 -1.36 -1.95 13.00
C ALA A 116 -2.32 -1.24 12.04
N CYS A 117 -1.81 -0.42 11.12
CA CYS A 117 -2.64 0.18 10.09
C CYS A 117 -3.27 -0.88 9.16
N LEU A 118 -2.51 -1.88 8.73
CA LEU A 118 -3.02 -2.97 7.89
C LEU A 118 -4.11 -3.78 8.61
N HIS A 119 -3.92 -4.16 9.87
CA HIS A 119 -4.91 -4.90 10.63
C HIS A 119 -6.17 -4.07 10.88
N LEU A 120 -6.02 -2.77 11.16
CA LEU A 120 -7.13 -1.85 11.29
C LEU A 120 -7.97 -1.78 10.01
N VAL A 121 -7.34 -1.55 8.86
CA VAL A 121 -8.05 -1.47 7.56
C VAL A 121 -8.74 -2.79 7.22
N ASN A 122 -8.09 -3.91 7.51
CA ASN A 122 -8.66 -5.24 7.25
C ASN A 122 -9.70 -5.68 8.27
N ARG A 123 -10.01 -4.86 9.28
CA ARG A 123 -10.92 -5.17 10.39
C ARG A 123 -10.47 -6.41 11.18
N ASP A 124 -9.17 -6.66 11.20
CA ASP A 124 -8.55 -7.69 12.02
C ASP A 124 -8.23 -7.13 13.40
N PHE A 125 -9.27 -6.98 14.23
CA PHE A 125 -9.13 -6.37 15.54
C PHE A 125 -8.39 -7.26 16.54
N GLU A 126 -8.31 -8.56 16.29
CA GLU A 126 -7.53 -9.49 17.10
C GLU A 126 -6.04 -9.29 16.87
N ALA A 127 -5.62 -9.22 15.60
CA ALA A 127 -4.25 -8.89 15.26
C ALA A 127 -3.89 -7.45 15.71
N LEU A 128 -4.81 -6.49 15.54
CA LEU A 128 -4.61 -5.11 16.02
C LEU A 128 -4.36 -5.03 17.53
N ALA A 129 -5.08 -5.83 18.33
CA ALA A 129 -4.87 -5.91 19.77
C ALA A 129 -3.45 -6.43 20.11
N LYS A 130 -2.95 -7.41 19.34
CA LYS A 130 -1.59 -7.93 19.46
C LYS A 130 -0.55 -6.87 19.09
N ASP A 131 -0.80 -6.06 18.07
CA ASP A 131 0.11 -4.97 17.68
C ASP A 131 0.21 -3.93 18.79
N PHE A 132 -0.90 -3.59 19.44
CA PHE A 132 -0.91 -2.61 20.52
C PHE A 132 -0.08 -3.07 21.72
N VAL A 133 -0.02 -4.38 21.98
CA VAL A 133 0.91 -4.95 22.97
C VAL A 133 2.36 -4.85 22.46
N THR A 134 2.60 -5.21 21.20
CA THR A 134 3.93 -5.19 20.56
C THR A 134 4.53 -3.78 20.51
N LEU A 135 3.70 -2.77 20.27
CA LEU A 135 4.05 -1.35 20.23
C LEU A 135 4.23 -0.72 21.62
N GLY A 136 3.95 -1.48 22.69
CA GLY A 136 4.04 -1.02 24.06
C GLY A 136 2.89 -0.11 24.50
N LEU A 137 1.82 -0.01 23.71
CA LEU A 137 0.63 0.78 24.02
C LEU A 137 -0.21 0.13 25.13
N ILE A 138 -0.22 -1.20 25.17
CA ILE A 138 -0.94 -2.02 26.14
C ILE A 138 0.04 -2.96 26.85
N PRO A 139 -0.04 -3.13 28.18
CA PRO A 139 0.81 -4.08 28.88
C PRO A 139 0.48 -5.53 28.45
N PRO A 140 1.49 -6.44 28.37
CA PRO A 140 1.26 -7.84 28.00
C PRO A 140 0.29 -8.61 28.92
N THR A 141 0.08 -8.11 30.13
CA THR A 141 -0.84 -8.66 31.14
C THR A 141 -2.30 -8.26 30.93
N ALA A 142 -2.61 -7.41 29.94
CA ALA A 142 -3.99 -7.01 29.68
C ALA A 142 -4.82 -8.18 29.13
N ASP A 143 -6.09 -8.24 29.51
CA ASP A 143 -7.04 -9.20 28.95
C ASP A 143 -7.26 -8.92 27.46
N ARG A 144 -6.70 -9.81 26.62
CA ARG A 144 -6.76 -9.69 25.16
C ARG A 144 -8.19 -9.69 24.64
N VAL A 145 -9.08 -10.51 25.19
CA VAL A 145 -10.47 -10.59 24.71
C VAL A 145 -11.20 -9.27 24.99
N ALA A 146 -11.00 -8.72 26.19
CA ALA A 146 -11.58 -7.44 26.57
C ALA A 146 -10.99 -6.28 25.75
N VAL A 147 -9.68 -6.29 25.49
CA VAL A 147 -9.00 -5.32 24.61
C VAL A 147 -9.54 -5.38 23.20
N THR A 148 -9.58 -6.57 22.58
CA THR A 148 -10.12 -6.78 21.24
C THR A 148 -11.55 -6.27 21.15
N LYS A 149 -12.42 -6.61 22.12
CA LYS A 149 -13.80 -6.11 22.15
C LYS A 149 -13.88 -4.59 22.21
N ALA A 150 -13.01 -3.95 22.99
CA ALA A 150 -12.97 -2.50 23.10
C ALA A 150 -12.46 -1.84 21.82
N LEU A 151 -11.39 -2.35 21.23
CA LEU A 151 -10.86 -1.87 19.94
C LEU A 151 -11.92 -2.05 18.84
N THR A 152 -12.58 -3.21 18.77
CA THR A 152 -13.70 -3.41 17.85
C THR A 152 -14.77 -2.34 18.04
N GLY A 153 -15.19 -2.04 19.27
CA GLY A 153 -16.17 -0.98 19.53
C GLY A 153 -15.75 0.41 19.06
N VAL A 154 -14.46 0.75 19.20
CA VAL A 154 -13.89 2.04 18.76
C VAL A 154 -13.78 2.12 17.23
N PHE A 155 -13.22 1.08 16.62
CA PHE A 155 -12.76 1.14 15.23
C PHE A 155 -13.78 0.58 14.23
N GLN A 156 -14.71 -0.29 14.64
CA GLN A 156 -15.68 -0.91 13.73
C GLN A 156 -16.54 0.14 13.02
N ASN A 157 -17.04 1.14 13.74
CA ASN A 157 -17.83 2.22 13.17
C ASN A 157 -17.00 3.14 12.25
N ALA A 158 -15.74 3.39 12.63
CA ALA A 158 -14.83 4.20 11.85
C ALA A 158 -14.51 3.53 10.49
N VAL A 159 -14.16 2.24 10.51
CA VAL A 159 -13.85 1.47 9.29
C VAL A 159 -15.10 1.11 8.49
N ALA A 160 -16.29 1.04 9.12
CA ALA A 160 -17.56 0.85 8.41
C ALA A 160 -17.90 2.03 7.49
N LYS A 161 -17.53 3.25 7.87
CA LYS A 161 -17.68 4.45 7.05
C LYS A 161 -16.63 4.54 5.93
N GLY A 162 -15.68 3.61 5.86
CA GLY A 162 -14.53 3.63 4.97
C GLY A 162 -13.30 4.24 5.65
N VAL A 163 -12.13 3.63 5.49
CA VAL A 163 -10.88 4.08 6.12
C VAL A 163 -10.53 5.52 5.71
N SER A 164 -10.85 5.88 4.47
CA SER A 164 -10.64 7.23 3.94
C SER A 164 -11.47 8.31 4.64
N ASN A 165 -12.50 7.93 5.40
CA ASN A 165 -13.40 8.85 6.11
C ASN A 165 -13.08 8.98 7.61
N ILE A 166 -12.03 8.31 8.10
CA ILE A 166 -11.65 8.33 9.51
C ILE A 166 -10.89 9.63 9.81
N SER A 167 -11.40 10.45 10.73
CA SER A 167 -10.64 11.56 11.30
C SER A 167 -9.68 11.05 12.37
N PHE A 168 -8.46 11.55 12.36
CA PHE A 168 -7.45 11.22 13.35
C PHE A 168 -7.84 11.76 14.73
N SER A 169 -8.38 12.98 14.79
CA SER A 169 -8.89 13.59 16.02
C SER A 169 -9.98 12.75 16.68
N ASP A 170 -11.01 12.34 15.94
CA ASP A 170 -12.08 11.45 16.45
C ASP A 170 -11.55 10.10 16.94
N LEU A 171 -10.62 9.53 16.18
CA LEU A 171 -9.97 8.26 16.52
C LEU A 171 -9.20 8.35 17.84
N SER A 172 -8.40 9.41 17.99
CA SER A 172 -7.62 9.66 19.20
C SER A 172 -8.50 9.89 20.43
N GLY A 173 -9.61 10.61 20.28
CA GLY A 173 -10.58 10.85 21.35
C GLY A 173 -11.28 9.57 21.80
N ASN A 174 -11.79 8.77 20.85
CA ASN A 174 -12.46 7.49 21.13
C ASN A 174 -11.50 6.48 21.77
N LEU A 175 -10.25 6.45 21.32
CA LEU A 175 -9.21 5.65 21.94
C LEU A 175 -8.93 6.14 23.37
N GLY A 176 -8.92 7.45 23.61
CA GLY A 176 -8.73 8.06 24.93
C GLY A 176 -9.69 7.59 26.01
N VAL A 177 -10.96 7.40 25.67
CA VAL A 177 -11.95 6.82 26.60
C VAL A 177 -11.58 5.36 26.95
N THR A 178 -11.07 4.62 25.98
CA THR A 178 -10.63 3.22 26.14
C THR A 178 -9.30 3.11 26.90
N MET A 179 -8.44 4.13 26.80
CA MET A 179 -7.12 4.15 27.44
C MET A 179 -7.18 4.04 28.96
N TYR A 180 -8.16 4.69 29.59
CA TYR A 180 -8.36 4.63 31.04
C TYR A 180 -8.72 3.23 31.54
N LYS A 181 -9.48 2.45 30.74
CA LYS A 181 -9.94 1.12 31.13
C LYS A 181 -8.84 0.06 31.08
N PHE A 182 -7.91 0.15 30.13
CA PHE A 182 -6.89 -0.88 29.88
C PHE A 182 -5.47 -0.48 30.29
N LYS A 183 -5.33 0.60 31.06
CA LYS A 183 -4.02 1.14 31.50
C LYS A 183 -3.07 1.34 30.32
N PHE A 184 -3.57 1.97 29.25
CA PHE A 184 -2.73 2.31 28.11
C PHE A 184 -1.54 3.13 28.59
N ARG A 185 -0.36 2.81 28.08
CA ARG A 185 0.84 3.61 28.25
C ARG A 185 1.16 4.15 26.88
N ILE A 186 1.07 5.46 26.68
CA ILE A 186 1.53 6.08 25.44
C ILE A 186 3.03 6.34 25.63
N PRO A 187 3.92 5.65 24.92
CA PRO A 187 5.33 5.98 24.94
C PRO A 187 5.55 7.41 24.44
N SER A 188 6.57 8.09 24.95
CA SER A 188 6.86 9.49 24.60
C SER A 188 6.98 9.70 23.08
N TYR A 189 7.58 8.76 22.35
CA TYR A 189 7.69 8.82 20.90
C TYR A 189 6.31 8.81 20.19
N PHE A 190 5.35 8.02 20.66
CA PHE A 190 3.98 8.01 20.11
C PHE A 190 3.28 9.35 20.30
N SER A 191 3.53 10.04 21.43
CA SER A 191 2.94 11.36 21.68
C SER A 191 3.38 12.41 20.66
N LEU A 192 4.63 12.34 20.20
CA LEU A 192 5.17 13.24 19.18
C LEU A 192 4.56 12.95 17.80
N VAL A 193 4.41 11.68 17.45
CA VAL A 193 3.73 11.27 16.21
C VAL A 193 2.28 11.74 16.20
N ILE A 194 1.54 11.50 17.28
CA ILE A 194 0.14 11.95 17.42
C ILE A 194 0.05 13.47 17.29
N ARG A 195 0.96 14.22 17.92
CA ARG A 195 1.00 15.68 17.80
C ARG A 195 1.26 16.13 16.37
N SER A 196 2.27 15.58 15.70
CA SER A 196 2.61 15.94 14.32
C SER A 196 1.42 15.69 13.38
N LEU A 197 0.78 14.52 13.47
CA LEU A 197 -0.39 14.19 12.65
C LEU A 197 -1.60 15.08 12.94
N ALA A 198 -1.85 15.41 14.22
CA ALA A 198 -2.94 16.29 14.61
C ALA A 198 -2.73 17.73 14.11
N VAL A 199 -1.50 18.25 14.14
CA VAL A 199 -1.16 19.57 13.60
C VAL A 199 -1.41 19.60 12.09
N LEU A 200 -0.97 18.57 11.36
CA LEU A 200 -1.19 18.48 9.91
C LEU A 200 -2.69 18.36 9.56
N GLU A 201 -3.46 17.55 10.31
CA GLU A 201 -4.91 17.46 10.14
C GLU A 201 -5.58 18.82 10.40
N GLY A 202 -5.17 19.54 11.45
CA GLY A 202 -5.69 20.86 11.76
C GLY A 202 -5.43 21.90 10.67
N ILE A 203 -4.23 21.89 10.08
CA ILE A 203 -3.88 22.74 8.93
C ILE A 203 -4.78 22.40 7.75
N ALA A 204 -4.94 21.11 7.45
CA ALA A 204 -5.75 20.65 6.34
C ALA A 204 -7.23 21.01 6.49
N ILE A 205 -7.80 20.81 7.69
CA ILE A 205 -9.20 21.15 8.01
C ILE A 205 -9.46 22.65 7.85
N SER A 206 -8.48 23.52 8.18
CA SER A 206 -8.62 24.96 7.98
C SER A 206 -8.81 25.38 6.51
N SER A 207 -8.42 24.50 5.58
CA SER A 207 -8.51 24.71 4.14
C SER A 207 -9.61 23.86 3.49
N ASN A 208 -9.79 22.61 3.93
CA ASN A 208 -10.84 21.70 3.51
C ASN A 208 -11.46 21.02 4.75
N PRO A 209 -12.66 21.42 5.19
CA PRO A 209 -13.32 20.86 6.37
C PRO A 209 -13.53 19.34 6.34
N ASP A 210 -13.61 18.75 5.15
CA ASP A 210 -13.83 17.32 4.97
C ASP A 210 -12.52 16.51 4.90
N TYR A 211 -11.36 17.16 5.04
CA TYR A 211 -10.06 16.50 4.95
C TYR A 211 -9.86 15.42 6.02
N LYS A 212 -9.30 14.27 5.63
CA LYS A 212 -9.01 13.12 6.51
C LYS A 212 -7.57 12.66 6.31
N VAL A 213 -6.70 12.99 7.27
CA VAL A 213 -5.25 12.69 7.18
C VAL A 213 -4.95 11.19 7.12
N LEU A 214 -5.74 10.34 7.78
CA LEU A 214 -5.57 8.89 7.70
C LEU A 214 -5.99 8.34 6.33
N GLY A 215 -7.00 8.97 5.72
CA GLY A 215 -7.46 8.60 4.39
C GLY A 215 -6.45 8.92 3.29
N SER A 216 -5.79 10.07 3.37
CA SER A 216 -4.77 10.47 2.40
C SER A 216 -3.49 9.63 2.49
N THR A 217 -3.31 8.86 3.57
CA THR A 217 -2.05 8.18 3.89
C THR A 217 -2.12 6.67 3.72
N TYR A 218 -3.32 6.09 3.70
CA TYR A 218 -3.51 4.68 3.38
C TYR A 218 -2.90 4.29 2.02
N PRO A 219 -3.05 5.09 0.95
CA PRO A 219 -2.32 4.85 -0.29
C PRO A 219 -0.78 4.81 -0.19
N TRP A 220 -0.18 5.57 0.73
CA TRP A 220 1.26 5.48 1.03
C TRP A 220 1.58 4.13 1.67
N ILE A 221 0.79 3.71 2.65
CA ILE A 221 0.93 2.41 3.34
C ILE A 221 0.79 1.25 2.36
N ALA A 222 -0.22 1.29 1.49
CA ALA A 222 -0.45 0.26 0.48
C ALA A 222 0.75 0.10 -0.45
N ARG A 223 1.32 1.22 -0.94
CA ARG A 223 2.57 1.17 -1.71
C ARG A 223 3.72 0.60 -0.90
N LYS A 224 3.97 1.12 0.31
CA LYS A 224 5.07 0.68 1.17
C LYS A 224 5.02 -0.83 1.35
N VAL A 225 3.86 -1.38 1.71
CA VAL A 225 3.69 -2.82 1.94
C VAL A 225 3.89 -3.65 0.66
N LEU A 226 3.48 -3.13 -0.50
CA LEU A 226 3.74 -3.78 -1.78
C LEU A 226 5.21 -3.70 -2.20
N THR A 227 5.93 -2.66 -1.77
CA THR A 227 7.29 -2.36 -2.25
C THR A 227 8.43 -2.66 -1.27
N ASP A 228 8.11 -3.03 -0.03
CA ASP A 228 9.10 -3.24 1.03
C ASP A 228 9.62 -4.68 1.09
N SER A 229 10.90 -4.84 1.39
CA SER A 229 11.58 -6.13 1.50
C SER A 229 11.72 -6.64 2.94
N SER A 230 11.23 -5.91 3.95
CA SER A 230 11.26 -6.31 5.35
C SER A 230 10.54 -7.66 5.52
N PRO A 231 11.19 -8.67 6.13
CA PRO A 231 10.56 -9.98 6.39
C PRO A 231 9.24 -9.86 7.15
N LYS A 232 9.14 -8.85 8.02
CA LYS A 232 7.95 -8.57 8.82
C LYS A 232 6.82 -8.10 7.92
N LEU A 233 7.03 -7.05 7.11
CA LEU A 233 6.02 -6.55 6.18
C LEU A 233 5.64 -7.58 5.10
N GLN A 234 6.59 -8.38 4.61
CA GLN A 234 6.29 -9.50 3.71
C GLN A 234 5.38 -10.54 4.37
N SER A 235 5.61 -10.87 5.64
CA SER A 235 4.73 -11.75 6.41
C SER A 235 3.33 -11.15 6.57
N SER A 236 3.21 -9.85 6.86
CA SER A 236 1.92 -9.16 7.00
C SER A 236 1.19 -9.06 5.65
N LEU A 237 1.91 -8.81 4.55
CA LEU A 237 1.34 -8.86 3.21
C LEU A 237 0.84 -10.28 2.89
N ARG A 238 1.59 -11.32 3.28
CA ARG A 238 1.16 -12.71 3.09
C ARG A 238 -0.11 -13.03 3.88
N SER A 239 -0.19 -12.66 5.15
CA SER A 239 -1.39 -12.88 5.97
C SER A 239 -2.59 -12.07 5.47
N LEU A 240 -2.35 -10.92 4.85
CA LEU A 240 -3.37 -10.14 4.19
C LEU A 240 -3.84 -10.81 2.89
N LEU A 241 -2.93 -11.34 2.08
CA LEU A 241 -3.28 -11.98 0.80
C LEU A 241 -3.79 -13.41 0.94
N TYR A 242 -3.52 -14.10 2.06
CA TYR A 242 -3.96 -15.48 2.27
C TYR A 242 -4.80 -15.62 3.54
N LYS A 243 -5.90 -16.36 3.44
CA LYS A 243 -6.66 -16.82 4.61
C LYS A 243 -6.89 -18.32 4.48
N GLU A 244 -6.47 -19.08 5.49
CA GLU A 244 -6.62 -20.55 5.50
C GLU A 244 -6.01 -21.23 4.25
N GLY A 245 -4.93 -20.66 3.71
CA GLY A 245 -4.26 -21.15 2.49
C GLY A 245 -4.90 -20.71 1.17
N VAL A 246 -6.07 -20.06 1.23
CA VAL A 246 -6.77 -19.52 0.06
C VAL A 246 -6.29 -18.10 -0.25
N PHE A 247 -5.91 -17.86 -1.50
CA PHE A 247 -5.50 -16.55 -1.98
C PHE A 247 -6.72 -15.63 -2.14
N ARG A 248 -6.64 -14.43 -1.57
CA ARG A 248 -7.68 -13.40 -1.58
C ARG A 248 -7.34 -12.33 -2.61
N ILE A 249 -7.64 -12.59 -3.87
CA ILE A 249 -7.36 -11.67 -4.96
C ILE A 249 -7.99 -10.28 -4.76
N ASP A 250 -9.20 -10.19 -4.18
CA ASP A 250 -9.85 -8.90 -3.85
C ASP A 250 -8.96 -8.00 -2.98
N ARG A 251 -8.15 -8.60 -2.11
CA ARG A 251 -7.24 -7.85 -1.22
C ARG A 251 -6.03 -7.33 -1.97
N LEU A 252 -5.49 -8.11 -2.89
CA LEU A 252 -4.43 -7.63 -3.78
C LEU A 252 -4.95 -6.49 -4.66
N GLU A 253 -6.13 -6.64 -5.26
CA GLU A 253 -6.76 -5.62 -6.08
C GLU A 253 -6.99 -4.32 -5.31
N SER A 254 -7.52 -4.42 -4.08
CA SER A 254 -7.73 -3.26 -3.21
C SER A 254 -6.41 -2.58 -2.86
N LEU A 255 -5.36 -3.33 -2.49
CA LEU A 255 -4.05 -2.75 -2.21
C LEU A 255 -3.45 -2.07 -3.43
N LEU A 256 -3.51 -2.73 -4.60
CA LEU A 256 -3.02 -2.16 -5.85
C LEU A 256 -3.75 -0.88 -6.18
N SER A 257 -5.08 -0.89 -6.19
CA SER A 257 -5.92 0.29 -6.47
C SER A 257 -5.58 1.47 -5.56
N GLU A 258 -5.45 1.21 -4.26
CA GLU A 258 -5.13 2.23 -3.25
C GLU A 258 -3.70 2.73 -3.42
N SER A 259 -2.77 1.86 -3.79
CA SER A 259 -1.39 2.25 -4.10
C SER A 259 -1.32 3.23 -5.29
N LEU A 260 -2.24 3.11 -6.27
CA LEU A 260 -2.33 4.03 -7.40
C LEU A 260 -2.93 5.38 -6.96
N ARG A 261 -3.89 5.37 -6.03
CA ARG A 261 -4.59 6.58 -5.55
C ARG A 261 -3.67 7.63 -4.92
N ALA A 262 -2.57 7.28 -4.25
CA ALA A 262 -1.72 8.32 -3.63
C ALA A 262 -0.96 9.20 -4.63
N ARG A 263 -1.08 8.95 -5.93
CA ARG A 263 -0.64 9.91 -6.94
C ARG A 263 -1.79 10.57 -7.70
N ALA A 264 -3.01 10.04 -7.67
CA ALA A 264 -4.17 10.71 -8.28
C ALA A 264 -4.58 12.00 -7.54
N GLY A 265 -4.20 12.16 -6.26
CA GLY A 265 -4.25 13.46 -5.58
C GLY A 265 -3.39 14.55 -6.24
N LYS A 266 -2.41 14.16 -7.09
CA LYS A 266 -1.63 15.09 -7.92
C LYS A 266 -2.44 15.68 -9.08
N ALA A 267 -3.59 15.11 -9.44
CA ALA A 267 -4.34 15.45 -10.65
C ALA A 267 -5.43 16.53 -10.43
N LEU A 268 -5.55 17.13 -9.25
CA LEU A 268 -6.51 18.22 -9.04
C LEU A 268 -6.05 19.59 -9.58
N VAL A 269 -4.84 19.71 -10.16
CA VAL A 269 -4.36 20.98 -10.75
C VAL A 269 -3.74 20.86 -12.15
N GLN A 270 -3.49 19.68 -12.72
CA GLN A 270 -3.04 19.60 -14.12
C GLN A 270 -3.79 18.54 -14.94
N ASN A 271 -4.57 19.04 -15.90
CA ASN A 271 -5.22 18.30 -16.97
C ASN A 271 -4.23 17.39 -17.71
N GLN A 272 -4.23 16.08 -17.41
CA GLN A 272 -3.81 15.03 -18.35
C GLN A 272 -4.65 13.77 -18.13
N GLU A 273 -5.80 13.72 -18.78
CA GLU A 273 -6.59 12.51 -18.93
C GLU A 273 -5.83 11.49 -19.82
N GLY A 274 -5.61 10.27 -19.30
CA GLY A 274 -5.22 9.09 -20.08
C GLY A 274 -3.78 8.56 -19.90
N GLY A 275 -2.86 9.33 -19.31
CA GLY A 275 -1.45 8.92 -19.13
C GLY A 275 -1.13 8.21 -17.80
N GLU A 276 -1.95 8.42 -16.77
CA GLU A 276 -1.58 8.12 -15.38
C GLU A 276 -1.60 6.63 -15.03
N SER A 277 -2.60 5.87 -15.50
CA SER A 277 -2.67 4.43 -15.26
C SER A 277 -1.45 3.68 -15.80
N ARG A 278 -0.97 4.05 -17.00
CA ARG A 278 0.24 3.46 -17.61
C ARG A 278 1.49 3.71 -16.77
N VAL A 279 1.65 4.91 -16.20
CA VAL A 279 2.80 5.26 -15.35
C VAL A 279 2.80 4.42 -14.08
N VAL A 280 1.65 4.24 -13.42
CA VAL A 280 1.62 3.49 -12.16
C VAL A 280 1.78 1.98 -12.40
N ILE A 281 1.18 1.44 -13.46
CA ILE A 281 1.40 0.04 -13.82
C ILE A 281 2.86 -0.20 -14.21
N LYS A 282 3.49 0.72 -14.94
CA LYS A 282 4.94 0.68 -15.18
C LYS A 282 5.74 0.66 -13.87
N GLN A 283 5.34 1.42 -12.86
CA GLN A 283 6.01 1.41 -11.55
C GLN A 283 5.80 0.12 -10.75
N VAL A 284 4.59 -0.45 -10.78
CA VAL A 284 4.31 -1.73 -10.10
C VAL A 284 5.01 -2.87 -10.83
N LEU A 285 4.95 -2.93 -12.16
CA LEU A 285 5.66 -3.92 -12.97
C LEU A 285 7.17 -3.76 -12.81
N SER A 286 7.71 -2.54 -12.91
CA SER A 286 9.15 -2.33 -12.72
C SER A 286 9.59 -2.74 -11.33
N PHE A 287 8.79 -2.44 -10.29
CA PHE A 287 9.05 -2.91 -8.94
C PHE A 287 9.08 -4.44 -8.85
N MET A 288 8.05 -5.14 -9.36
CA MET A 288 8.00 -6.61 -9.37
C MET A 288 9.18 -7.25 -10.11
N LEU A 289 9.76 -6.55 -11.08
CA LEU A 289 10.93 -7.00 -11.82
C LEU A 289 12.26 -6.69 -11.12
N THR A 290 12.27 -5.86 -10.07
CA THR A 290 13.46 -5.68 -9.23
C THR A 290 13.67 -6.86 -8.28
N GLU A 291 14.87 -6.97 -7.70
CA GLU A 291 15.12 -7.91 -6.60
C GLU A 291 14.21 -7.67 -5.39
N LYS A 292 13.92 -6.39 -5.08
CA LYS A 292 13.05 -6.02 -3.95
C LYS A 292 11.61 -6.49 -4.14
N GLY A 293 11.13 -6.56 -5.39
CA GLY A 293 9.78 -7.04 -5.73
C GLY A 293 9.64 -8.54 -5.98
N SER A 294 10.72 -9.30 -5.77
CA SER A 294 10.73 -10.76 -5.87
C SER A 294 9.61 -11.42 -5.08
N PHE A 295 9.33 -10.94 -3.87
CA PHE A 295 8.30 -11.50 -3.01
C PHE A 295 6.88 -11.42 -3.61
N VAL A 296 6.48 -10.24 -4.09
CA VAL A 296 5.17 -10.05 -4.73
C VAL A 296 5.10 -10.83 -6.05
N ARG A 297 6.18 -10.78 -6.84
CA ARG A 297 6.32 -11.58 -8.05
C ARG A 297 6.16 -13.08 -7.78
N ASP A 298 6.78 -13.58 -6.72
CA ASP A 298 6.69 -14.98 -6.34
C ASP A 298 5.28 -15.39 -5.95
N ILE A 299 4.54 -14.55 -5.24
CA ILE A 299 3.12 -14.79 -4.94
C ILE A 299 2.33 -14.90 -6.25
N LEU A 300 2.51 -13.95 -7.17
CA LEU A 300 1.79 -13.94 -8.45
C LEU A 300 2.13 -15.15 -9.33
N LEU A 301 3.42 -15.50 -9.47
CA LEU A 301 3.86 -16.66 -10.24
C LEU A 301 3.32 -17.96 -9.65
N GLN A 302 3.23 -18.05 -8.33
CA GLN A 302 2.62 -19.20 -7.67
C GLN A 302 1.14 -19.30 -8.02
N GLU A 303 0.36 -18.22 -7.87
CA GLU A 303 -1.08 -18.24 -8.16
C GLU A 303 -1.40 -18.42 -9.64
N LEU A 304 -0.59 -17.86 -10.55
CA LEU A 304 -0.68 -18.12 -11.98
C LEU A 304 -0.45 -19.60 -12.29
N ALA A 305 0.55 -20.24 -11.68
CA ALA A 305 0.79 -21.67 -11.86
C ALA A 305 -0.39 -22.52 -11.35
N LYS A 306 -1.01 -22.16 -10.21
CA LYS A 306 -2.22 -22.85 -9.73
C LYS A 306 -3.39 -22.71 -10.71
N GLY A 307 -3.56 -21.50 -11.24
CA GLY A 307 -4.57 -21.17 -12.22
C GLY A 307 -4.44 -21.96 -13.52
N LEU A 308 -3.25 -21.96 -14.12
CA LEU A 308 -2.96 -22.68 -15.37
C LEU A 308 -3.12 -24.20 -15.21
N ASP A 309 -2.73 -24.73 -14.05
CA ASP A 309 -2.91 -26.14 -13.70
C ASP A 309 -4.40 -26.52 -13.52
N ALA A 310 -5.24 -25.59 -13.03
CA ALA A 310 -6.70 -25.77 -12.98
C ALA A 310 -7.34 -25.64 -14.38
N LEU A 311 -6.85 -24.71 -15.21
CA LEU A 311 -7.28 -24.55 -16.60
C LEU A 311 -7.00 -25.82 -17.43
N GLY A 312 -5.81 -26.40 -17.29
CA GLY A 312 -5.44 -27.65 -17.96
C GLY A 312 -6.38 -28.82 -17.60
N LEU A 313 -6.79 -28.91 -16.33
CA LEU A 313 -7.81 -29.88 -15.89
C LEU A 313 -9.18 -29.60 -16.51
N ALA A 314 -9.62 -28.35 -16.50
CA ALA A 314 -10.91 -27.95 -17.06
C ALA A 314 -10.98 -28.30 -18.56
N LEU A 315 -9.94 -27.97 -19.34
CA LEU A 315 -9.84 -28.31 -20.76
C LEU A 315 -9.80 -29.82 -20.99
N SER A 316 -9.02 -30.56 -20.20
CA SER A 316 -8.93 -32.02 -20.31
C SER A 316 -10.28 -32.69 -20.03
N SER A 317 -10.97 -32.26 -18.98
CA SER A 317 -12.29 -32.78 -18.61
C SER A 317 -13.34 -32.49 -19.71
N ALA A 318 -13.35 -31.27 -20.27
CA ALA A 318 -14.25 -30.88 -21.34
C ALA A 318 -14.00 -31.63 -22.65
N ALA A 319 -12.73 -31.93 -22.98
CA ALA A 319 -12.37 -32.72 -24.15
C ALA A 319 -12.83 -34.17 -24.03
N THR A 320 -12.69 -34.77 -22.85
CA THR A 320 -13.11 -36.17 -22.61
C THR A 320 -14.63 -36.36 -22.56
N ALA A 321 -15.38 -35.35 -22.12
CA ALA A 321 -16.84 -35.36 -22.16
C ALA A 321 -17.42 -35.38 -23.60
N ARG A 322 -16.59 -35.09 -24.61
CA ARG A 322 -16.98 -35.05 -26.04
C ARG A 322 -16.61 -36.33 -26.81
N LEU A 323 -15.97 -37.32 -26.18
CA LEU A 323 -15.56 -38.56 -26.86
C LEU A 323 -16.64 -39.66 -26.77
N PRO A 324 -17.05 -40.29 -27.90
CA PRO A 324 -18.17 -41.22 -27.95
C PRO A 324 -17.86 -42.67 -27.50
N PHE A 325 -16.61 -43.00 -27.18
CA PHE A 325 -16.23 -44.35 -26.71
C PHE A 325 -15.43 -44.29 -25.41
N GLY A 326 -15.96 -44.97 -24.39
CA GLY A 326 -15.41 -45.00 -23.04
C GLY A 326 -14.05 -45.69 -22.96
N ILE A 327 -13.01 -44.90 -22.74
CA ILE A 327 -11.88 -45.31 -21.91
C ILE A 327 -12.01 -44.45 -20.66
N THR A 328 -12.62 -45.00 -19.61
CA THR A 328 -12.65 -44.39 -18.28
C THR A 328 -11.26 -44.47 -17.67
N PHE A 329 -10.35 -43.61 -18.12
CA PHE A 329 -9.38 -43.07 -17.18
C PHE A 329 -10.18 -42.25 -16.18
N SER A 330 -9.98 -42.49 -14.87
CA SER A 330 -10.57 -41.70 -13.79
C SER A 330 -10.04 -40.26 -13.87
N ILE A 331 -10.56 -39.48 -14.81
CA ILE A 331 -10.18 -38.09 -15.00
C ILE A 331 -10.93 -37.30 -13.93
N SER A 332 -10.15 -36.97 -12.91
CA SER A 332 -10.54 -36.27 -11.69
C SER A 332 -11.55 -35.15 -11.97
N ARG A 333 -12.71 -35.25 -11.31
CA ARG A 333 -13.67 -34.15 -11.18
C ARG A 333 -12.93 -32.94 -10.58
N MET A 334 -13.15 -31.74 -11.13
CA MET A 334 -12.57 -30.52 -10.58
C MET A 334 -12.95 -30.38 -9.10
N THR A 335 -11.98 -30.06 -8.26
CA THR A 335 -12.22 -29.75 -6.85
C THR A 335 -12.70 -28.30 -6.70
N ASP A 336 -13.25 -27.94 -5.54
CA ASP A 336 -13.61 -26.54 -5.26
C ASP A 336 -12.35 -25.65 -5.21
N GLU A 337 -11.19 -26.18 -4.81
CA GLU A 337 -9.90 -25.48 -4.91
C GLU A 337 -9.55 -25.16 -6.37
N ASP A 338 -9.76 -26.10 -7.30
CA ASP A 338 -9.49 -25.88 -8.73
C ASP A 338 -10.41 -24.80 -9.32
N LYS A 339 -11.67 -24.74 -8.90
CA LYS A 339 -12.60 -23.66 -9.30
C LYS A 339 -12.11 -22.30 -8.81
N ILE A 340 -11.71 -22.20 -7.54
CA ILE A 340 -11.15 -20.96 -6.95
C ILE A 340 -9.88 -20.53 -7.69
N ASN A 341 -8.99 -21.48 -8.00
CA ASN A 341 -7.75 -21.20 -8.75
C ASN A 341 -8.06 -20.68 -10.17
N LEU A 342 -9.06 -21.23 -10.85
CA LEU A 342 -9.51 -20.79 -12.18
C LEU A 342 -10.08 -19.37 -12.14
N THR A 343 -10.94 -19.06 -11.15
CA THR A 343 -11.47 -17.70 -10.95
C THR A 343 -10.36 -16.71 -10.62
N THR A 344 -9.39 -17.12 -9.81
CA THR A 344 -8.21 -16.32 -9.48
C THR A 344 -7.38 -16.04 -10.73
N LEU A 345 -7.14 -17.04 -11.58
CA LEU A 345 -6.43 -16.87 -12.85
C LEU A 345 -7.11 -15.82 -13.72
N TYR A 346 -8.42 -15.95 -13.92
CA TYR A 346 -9.19 -15.02 -14.74
C TYR A 346 -9.08 -13.59 -14.21
N ARG A 347 -9.21 -13.39 -12.90
CA ARG A 347 -9.06 -12.06 -12.29
C ARG A 347 -7.63 -11.53 -12.36
N LEU A 348 -6.60 -12.37 -12.23
CA LEU A 348 -5.21 -11.94 -12.44
C LEU A 348 -4.97 -11.50 -13.88
N LEU A 349 -5.52 -12.22 -14.86
CA LEU A 349 -5.46 -11.86 -16.27
C LEU A 349 -6.22 -10.56 -16.54
N LEU A 350 -7.41 -10.38 -15.95
CA LEU A 350 -8.14 -9.11 -16.02
C LEU A 350 -7.38 -7.96 -15.37
N LEU A 351 -6.72 -8.17 -14.23
CA LEU A 351 -5.87 -7.15 -13.63
C LEU A 351 -4.75 -6.74 -14.57
N MET A 352 -4.13 -7.70 -15.26
CA MET A 352 -3.10 -7.45 -16.26
C MET A 352 -3.66 -6.83 -17.56
N ALA A 353 -4.92 -7.08 -17.91
CA ALA A 353 -5.59 -6.52 -19.09
C ALA A 353 -6.21 -5.13 -18.84
N SER A 354 -6.73 -4.87 -17.65
CA SER A 354 -7.26 -3.56 -17.23
C SER A 354 -6.19 -2.47 -17.20
N VAL A 355 -4.92 -2.87 -17.24
CA VAL A 355 -3.75 -2.03 -17.53
C VAL A 355 -3.83 -1.37 -18.92
N GLN A 356 -4.54 -1.98 -19.86
CA GLN A 356 -4.43 -1.73 -21.29
C GLN A 356 -5.57 -0.86 -21.84
N GLU A 357 -6.81 -1.03 -21.33
CA GLU A 357 -8.04 -0.46 -21.93
C GLU A 357 -8.25 1.06 -21.74
N THR A 358 -7.33 1.83 -21.15
CA THR A 358 -7.46 3.31 -21.14
C THR A 358 -6.98 3.96 -22.43
N GLY A 359 -7.19 3.30 -23.57
CA GLY A 359 -6.89 3.78 -24.90
C GLY A 359 -7.90 3.21 -25.89
N ASN A 360 -8.84 4.06 -26.29
CA ASN A 360 -9.76 3.90 -27.43
C ASN A 360 -11.08 3.14 -27.18
N SER A 361 -12.12 3.87 -26.77
CA SER A 361 -13.47 3.83 -27.37
C SER A 361 -14.45 4.62 -26.50
N GLY A 362 -15.03 5.67 -27.08
CA GLY A 362 -16.11 6.44 -26.46
C GLY A 362 -17.37 5.60 -26.29
N LYS A 363 -17.51 4.94 -25.15
CA LYS A 363 -18.78 4.59 -24.49
C LYS A 363 -18.50 4.42 -23.01
N VAL A 364 -18.68 5.50 -22.27
CA VAL A 364 -18.64 5.52 -20.81
C VAL A 364 -19.75 4.61 -20.29
N VAL A 365 -19.41 3.36 -19.96
CA VAL A 365 -20.12 2.62 -18.92
C VAL A 365 -19.38 2.94 -17.64
N GLY A 366 -19.93 3.86 -16.84
CA GLY A 366 -19.36 4.24 -15.56
C GLY A 366 -19.29 3.04 -14.64
N VAL A 367 -18.08 2.49 -14.44
CA VAL A 367 -17.79 1.60 -13.32
C VAL A 367 -17.19 2.45 -12.22
N GLY A 368 -18.06 3.05 -11.42
CA GLY A 368 -17.68 3.70 -10.18
C GLY A 368 -17.10 2.65 -9.22
N VAL A 369 -15.82 2.81 -8.87
CA VAL A 369 -15.17 2.07 -7.78
C VAL A 369 -15.65 2.68 -6.46
N GLY A 370 -16.92 2.44 -6.17
CA GLY A 370 -17.64 2.89 -5.00
C GLY A 370 -18.88 2.02 -4.85
N GLN A 371 -18.85 1.12 -3.86
CA GLN A 371 -19.96 0.26 -3.47
C GLN A 371 -20.47 -0.70 -4.58
N GLN A 372 -19.61 -1.57 -5.11
CA GLN A 372 -20.12 -2.86 -5.57
C GLN A 372 -20.43 -3.71 -4.33
N LYS A 373 -21.68 -3.57 -3.87
CA LYS A 373 -22.44 -4.66 -3.24
C LYS A 373 -22.06 -5.95 -3.95
N ASN A 374 -21.71 -7.01 -3.21
CA ASN A 374 -21.60 -8.39 -3.68
C ASN A 374 -22.49 -8.64 -4.90
N GLN A 375 -21.95 -8.48 -6.10
CA GLN A 375 -22.43 -9.24 -7.23
C GLN A 375 -21.74 -10.57 -7.04
N GLU A 376 -22.41 -11.47 -6.32
CA GLU A 376 -22.13 -12.89 -6.44
C GLU A 376 -22.15 -13.19 -7.93
N ILE A 377 -20.95 -13.29 -8.52
CA ILE A 377 -20.79 -13.87 -9.84
C ILE A 377 -21.35 -15.28 -9.67
N ASN A 378 -22.48 -15.56 -10.32
CA ASN A 378 -23.16 -16.84 -10.22
C ASN A 378 -22.27 -17.88 -10.94
N LEU A 379 -21.38 -18.49 -10.17
CA LEU A 379 -20.16 -19.22 -10.57
C LEU A 379 -20.36 -20.74 -10.62
N GLU A 380 -21.57 -21.21 -10.94
CA GLU A 380 -21.82 -22.65 -11.04
C GLU A 380 -21.26 -23.28 -12.32
N ASP A 381 -20.95 -22.49 -13.36
CA ASP A 381 -20.56 -23.00 -14.67
C ASP A 381 -19.11 -22.68 -15.06
N VAL A 382 -18.22 -23.66 -14.93
CA VAL A 382 -16.82 -23.65 -15.43
C VAL A 382 -16.75 -23.30 -16.93
N SER A 383 -17.80 -23.62 -17.69
CA SER A 383 -17.96 -23.27 -19.10
C SER A 383 -18.00 -21.76 -19.33
N SER A 384 -18.59 -20.97 -18.40
CA SER A 384 -18.66 -19.51 -18.50
C SER A 384 -17.27 -18.87 -18.38
N VAL A 385 -16.45 -19.35 -17.42
CA VAL A 385 -15.08 -18.86 -17.21
C VAL A 385 -14.16 -19.30 -18.35
N LEU A 386 -14.32 -20.51 -18.88
CA LEU A 386 -13.58 -20.97 -20.06
C LEU A 386 -13.92 -20.16 -21.31
N ASN A 387 -15.19 -19.83 -21.53
CA ASN A 387 -15.62 -18.99 -22.65
C ASN A 387 -15.09 -17.55 -22.51
N GLN A 388 -15.07 -17.01 -21.29
CA GLN A 388 -14.50 -15.68 -21.02
C GLN A 388 -12.97 -15.66 -21.18
N LEU A 389 -12.26 -16.71 -20.74
CA LEU A 389 -10.82 -16.86 -20.96
C LEU A 389 -10.48 -17.01 -22.46
N ALA A 390 -11.30 -17.72 -23.22
CA ALA A 390 -11.15 -17.85 -24.67
C ALA A 390 -11.40 -16.53 -25.42
N SER A 391 -12.13 -15.58 -24.82
CA SER A 391 -12.34 -14.23 -25.38
C SER A 391 -11.25 -13.23 -25.00
N ILE A 392 -10.25 -13.60 -24.18
CA ILE A 392 -9.08 -12.75 -23.90
C ILE A 392 -8.09 -12.90 -25.06
N ASP A 393 -8.46 -12.42 -26.25
CA ASP A 393 -7.61 -12.37 -27.44
C ASP A 393 -6.48 -11.31 -27.35
N GLU A 394 -6.25 -10.71 -26.17
CA GLU A 394 -5.39 -9.53 -26.01
C GLU A 394 -4.26 -9.69 -24.98
N VAL A 395 -3.71 -10.88 -24.74
CA VAL A 395 -2.53 -11.03 -23.84
C VAL A 395 -1.21 -10.54 -24.49
N LEU A 396 -1.25 -10.04 -25.71
CA LEU A 396 -0.06 -9.72 -26.52
C LEU A 396 0.63 -8.33 -26.39
N PRO A 397 0.28 -7.37 -25.50
CA PRO A 397 1.00 -6.09 -25.45
C PRO A 397 1.79 -5.79 -24.17
N ILE A 398 2.02 -6.76 -23.25
CA ILE A 398 3.07 -6.59 -22.22
C ILE A 398 4.44 -6.36 -22.87
N LEU A 399 4.62 -6.90 -24.08
CA LEU A 399 5.82 -6.73 -24.89
C LEU A 399 6.13 -5.27 -25.28
N SER A 400 5.12 -4.39 -25.30
CA SER A 400 5.30 -2.99 -25.69
C SER A 400 5.97 -2.13 -24.62
N ILE A 401 5.93 -2.54 -23.34
CA ILE A 401 6.53 -1.82 -22.20
C ILE A 401 7.97 -2.30 -21.94
N ILE A 402 8.35 -3.48 -22.45
CA ILE A 402 9.67 -4.11 -22.26
C ILE A 402 10.85 -3.20 -22.63
N PRO A 403 10.83 -2.48 -23.77
CA PRO A 403 11.97 -1.66 -24.18
C PRO A 403 12.25 -0.49 -23.22
N GLU A 404 11.26 -0.07 -22.42
CA GLU A 404 11.36 1.08 -21.53
C GLU A 404 11.75 0.72 -20.08
N LEU A 405 11.96 -0.56 -19.79
CA LEU A 405 12.39 -1.03 -18.48
C LEU A 405 13.91 -0.97 -18.32
N PRO A 406 14.44 -0.83 -17.09
CA PRO A 406 15.87 -0.95 -16.82
C PRO A 406 16.43 -2.30 -17.33
N PRO A 407 17.71 -2.36 -17.75
CA PRO A 407 18.30 -3.57 -18.33
C PRO A 407 18.19 -4.83 -17.44
N GLU A 408 18.33 -4.64 -16.12
CA GLU A 408 18.17 -5.72 -15.13
C GLU A 408 16.73 -6.27 -15.11
N SER A 409 15.74 -5.39 -15.18
CA SER A 409 14.33 -5.78 -15.24
C SER A 409 13.98 -6.50 -16.54
N GLN A 410 14.64 -6.18 -17.66
CA GLN A 410 14.48 -6.89 -18.93
C GLN A 410 15.00 -8.34 -18.84
N GLN A 411 16.16 -8.56 -18.22
CA GLN A 411 16.69 -9.91 -17.99
C GLN A 411 15.79 -10.73 -17.06
N GLN A 412 15.28 -10.11 -16.00
CA GLN A 412 14.36 -10.78 -15.08
C GLN A 412 13.06 -11.21 -15.78
N LEU A 413 12.58 -10.38 -16.72
CA LEU A 413 11.38 -10.66 -17.50
C LEU A 413 11.57 -11.87 -18.43
N LEU A 414 12.78 -12.06 -18.99
CA LEU A 414 13.13 -13.24 -19.79
C LEU A 414 13.12 -14.55 -18.98
N ASN A 415 13.32 -14.48 -17.65
CA ASN A 415 13.32 -15.64 -16.78
C ASN A 415 11.91 -16.04 -16.28
N LEU A 416 10.93 -15.14 -16.34
CA LEU A 416 9.55 -15.41 -15.88
C LEU A 416 8.90 -16.66 -16.49
N PRO A 417 9.04 -16.94 -17.81
CA PRO A 417 8.45 -18.15 -18.40
C PRO A 417 9.09 -19.43 -17.85
N VAL A 418 10.40 -19.40 -17.57
CA VAL A 418 11.13 -20.56 -17.01
C VAL A 418 10.69 -20.82 -15.57
N ASP A 419 10.60 -19.77 -14.75
CA ASP A 419 10.14 -19.87 -13.36
C ASP A 419 8.68 -20.37 -13.27
N LEU A 420 7.80 -19.82 -14.11
CA LEU A 420 6.40 -20.25 -14.19
C LEU A 420 6.28 -21.71 -14.62
N SER A 421 7.05 -22.12 -15.63
CA SER A 421 7.07 -23.50 -16.13
C SER A 421 7.56 -24.47 -15.05
N GLY A 422 8.62 -24.13 -14.32
CA GLY A 422 9.13 -24.94 -13.20
C GLY A 422 8.07 -25.15 -12.10
N ARG A 423 7.35 -24.10 -11.72
CA ARG A 423 6.27 -24.17 -10.73
C ARG A 423 5.08 -24.99 -11.22
N LEU A 424 4.70 -24.84 -12.49
CA LEU A 424 3.65 -25.62 -13.12
C LEU A 424 4.01 -27.11 -13.13
N ILE A 425 5.22 -27.46 -13.58
CA ILE A 425 5.71 -28.85 -13.61
C ILE A 425 5.72 -29.44 -12.21
N SER A 426 6.26 -28.71 -11.23
CA SER A 426 6.29 -29.15 -9.83
C SER A 426 4.88 -29.41 -9.28
N ARG A 427 3.90 -28.57 -9.60
CA ARG A 427 2.52 -28.72 -9.14
C ARG A 427 1.82 -29.91 -9.81
N VAL A 428 1.95 -30.04 -11.13
CA VAL A 428 1.43 -31.19 -11.88
C VAL A 428 2.03 -32.49 -11.36
N ALA A 429 3.35 -32.52 -11.11
CA ALA A 429 4.03 -33.69 -10.54
C ALA A 429 3.55 -34.00 -9.12
N ALA A 430 3.49 -33.01 -8.22
CA ALA A 430 3.00 -33.20 -6.84
C ALA A 430 1.57 -33.73 -6.81
N ARG A 431 0.71 -33.24 -7.70
CA ARG A 431 -0.67 -33.72 -7.86
C ARG A 431 -0.71 -35.15 -8.38
N THR A 432 0.08 -35.49 -9.40
CA THR A 432 0.18 -36.87 -9.92
C THR A 432 0.65 -37.83 -8.83
N ILE A 433 1.67 -37.47 -8.05
CA ILE A 433 2.15 -38.26 -6.91
C ILE A 433 1.05 -38.42 -5.85
N ARG A 434 0.41 -37.31 -5.42
CA ARG A 434 -0.69 -37.36 -4.43
C ARG A 434 -1.85 -38.27 -4.88
N ARG A 435 -2.06 -38.42 -6.18
CA ARG A 435 -3.12 -39.27 -6.77
C ARG A 435 -2.69 -40.72 -7.04
N VAL A 436 -1.39 -41.00 -7.05
CA VAL A 436 -0.86 -42.37 -7.16
C VAL A 436 -0.80 -43.03 -5.78
N PHE A 437 -0.68 -42.24 -4.71
CA PHE A 437 -0.51 -42.73 -3.33
C PHE A 437 -1.73 -42.52 -2.40
N VAL A 438 -2.82 -41.93 -2.89
CA VAL A 438 -4.14 -41.81 -2.22
C VAL A 438 -5.18 -42.37 -3.16
#